data_AF-A0AAW1C1Z5-F1
#
_entry.id   AF-A0AAW1C1Z5-F1
#
_cell.length_a   1.000
_cell.length_b   1.000
_cell.length_c   1.000
_cell.angle_alpha   90.00
_cell.angle_beta   90.00
_cell.angle_gamma   90.00
#
_symmetry.space_group_name_H-M   'P 1'
#
loop_
_entity.id
_entity.type
_entity.pdbx_description
1 polymer ?
#
loop_
_entity_poly.entity_id
_entity_poly.type
_entity_poly.pdbx_seq_one_letter_code
_entity_poly.pdbx_strand_id
1 'polypeptide(L)'
;MWTRLGSWQEGKVVMDYGIWPEQAQRHKNHNQHPTRLHLRVVTLIEHPFVFTRTVDDEGLCPAGQLCLDPLTNDSAMLDALFESLQGGNDTMPIKFKQCCYGYCIDLLEKLAEDMNFDFDLYIVGDGKYGGLKNGQWTGLVGDLLAGTAHMAVTSFSINTARSQVIDFTSPFFSTSLGILVRTKDTAAPIGAFMWPLHWTMWLGIFVALHITAIFLTLYEWKSPFGMTPKDQKGLFHFS
;
A
#
# COMPACT_ATOMS: atom_id res chain seq x y z
N MET A 1 45.32 18.51 -38.30
CA MET A 1 46.57 18.75 -37.54
C MET A 1 46.51 17.84 -36.34
N TRP A 2 47.50 16.97 -36.14
CA TRP A 2 47.51 16.02 -35.02
C TRP A 2 48.39 16.57 -33.89
N THR A 3 47.91 16.51 -32.65
CA THR A 3 48.63 16.94 -31.45
C THR A 3 48.76 15.76 -30.50
N ARG A 4 49.95 15.54 -29.95
CA ARG A 4 50.22 14.49 -28.97
C ARG A 4 49.62 14.89 -27.62
N LEU A 5 48.79 14.02 -27.04
CA LEU A 5 48.08 14.26 -25.77
C LEU A 5 48.73 13.59 -24.55
N GLY A 6 49.77 12.80 -24.78
CA GLY A 6 50.52 12.14 -23.72
C GLY A 6 51.49 11.09 -24.23
N SER A 7 52.08 10.36 -23.28
CA SER A 7 53.02 9.28 -23.51
C SER A 7 52.66 8.08 -22.64
N TRP A 8 52.81 6.87 -23.18
CA TRP A 8 52.63 5.63 -22.43
C TRP A 8 53.99 5.09 -22.03
N GLN A 9 54.24 4.93 -20.74
CA GLN A 9 55.46 4.34 -20.20
C GLN A 9 55.12 3.42 -19.02
N GLU A 10 55.71 2.23 -19.00
CA GLU A 10 55.64 1.26 -17.88
C GLU A 10 54.22 0.98 -17.34
N GLY A 11 53.25 0.82 -18.23
CA GLY A 11 51.87 0.50 -17.82
C GLY A 11 51.06 1.71 -17.35
N LYS A 12 51.60 2.93 -17.46
CA LYS A 12 50.93 4.16 -17.04
C LYS A 12 50.88 5.17 -18.19
N VAL A 13 49.70 5.77 -18.38
CA VAL A 13 49.56 6.95 -19.26
C VAL A 13 50.06 8.17 -18.49
N VAL A 14 51.05 8.87 -19.04
CA VAL A 14 51.48 10.20 -18.60
C VAL A 14 50.89 11.20 -19.58
N MET A 15 49.87 11.92 -19.13
CA MET A 15 49.19 12.94 -19.94
C MET A 15 49.99 14.24 -19.89
N ASP A 16 50.31 14.80 -21.06
CA ASP A 16 50.85 16.15 -21.16
C ASP A 16 49.64 17.09 -21.04
N TYR A 17 49.48 17.72 -19.87
CA TYR A 17 48.28 18.46 -19.46
C TYR A 17 47.64 19.37 -20.53
N GLY A 18 46.30 19.43 -20.51
CA GLY A 18 45.61 20.73 -20.60
C GLY A 18 44.65 21.01 -21.75
N ILE A 19 44.19 20.02 -22.53
CA ILE A 19 43.18 20.29 -23.58
C ILE A 19 42.09 19.21 -23.59
N TRP A 20 41.30 19.14 -22.53
CA TRP A 20 39.94 18.63 -22.65
C TRP A 20 39.05 19.81 -23.06
N PRO A 21 38.27 19.73 -24.17
CA PRO A 21 37.42 20.85 -24.61
C PRO A 21 36.49 21.38 -23.51
N GLU A 22 36.03 20.52 -22.60
CA GLU A 22 35.15 20.93 -21.49
C GLU A 22 35.85 21.69 -20.36
N GLN A 23 37.13 21.42 -20.08
CA GLN A 23 37.81 22.07 -18.93
C GLN A 23 38.16 23.54 -19.19
N ALA A 24 38.45 23.89 -20.44
CA ALA A 24 38.63 25.29 -20.85
C ALA A 24 37.31 26.09 -20.80
N GLN A 25 36.16 25.42 -20.93
CA GLN A 25 34.84 26.04 -20.74
C GLN A 25 34.44 26.16 -19.26
N ARG A 26 34.84 25.23 -18.40
CA ARG A 26 34.55 25.29 -16.95
C ARG A 26 35.09 26.55 -16.27
N HIS A 27 36.23 27.08 -16.70
CA HIS A 27 36.79 28.31 -16.12
C HIS A 27 36.15 29.61 -16.63
N LYS A 28 35.32 29.58 -17.68
CA LYS A 28 34.55 30.76 -18.15
C LYS A 28 33.12 30.81 -17.61
N ASN A 29 32.58 29.71 -17.09
CA ASN A 29 31.20 29.63 -16.60
C ASN A 29 31.10 29.63 -15.07
N HIS A 30 31.93 30.39 -14.35
CA HIS A 30 31.85 30.45 -12.88
C HIS A 30 30.55 31.10 -12.35
N ASN A 31 29.72 31.71 -13.23
CA ASN A 31 28.41 32.26 -12.86
C ASN A 31 27.20 31.46 -13.38
N GLN A 32 27.39 30.25 -13.90
CA GLN A 32 26.27 29.35 -14.13
C GLN A 32 26.05 28.56 -12.83
N HIS A 33 24.92 28.82 -12.17
CA HIS A 33 24.44 27.96 -11.11
C HIS A 33 24.49 26.51 -11.62
N PRO A 34 24.95 25.53 -10.82
CA PRO A 34 24.87 24.14 -11.23
C PRO A 34 23.42 23.86 -11.61
N THR A 35 23.18 23.44 -12.85
CA THR A 35 21.86 23.00 -13.30
C THR A 35 21.38 21.96 -12.30
N ARG A 36 20.29 22.25 -11.60
CA ARG A 36 19.68 21.35 -10.63
C ARG A 36 19.48 20.00 -11.33
N LEU A 37 19.92 18.92 -10.68
CA LEU A 37 19.83 17.58 -11.24
C LEU A 37 18.36 17.25 -11.50
N HIS A 38 17.98 16.86 -12.72
CA HIS A 38 16.59 16.54 -13.06
C HIS A 38 16.44 15.03 -13.27
N LEU A 39 15.58 14.38 -12.51
CA LEU A 39 15.41 12.91 -12.50
C LEU A 39 14.03 12.49 -12.99
N ARG A 40 13.97 11.43 -13.79
CA ARG A 40 12.72 10.74 -14.13
C ARG A 40 12.48 9.66 -13.10
N VAL A 41 11.38 9.78 -12.37
CA VAL A 41 11.03 8.87 -11.28
C VAL A 41 9.82 8.04 -11.67
N VAL A 42 9.98 6.72 -11.62
CA VAL A 42 8.87 5.78 -11.83
C VAL A 42 8.24 5.39 -10.49
N THR A 43 6.92 5.33 -10.47
CA THR A 43 6.15 4.83 -9.32
C THR A 43 5.12 3.79 -9.74
N LEU A 44 4.52 3.13 -8.76
CA LEU A 44 3.46 2.16 -8.94
C LEU A 44 2.33 2.48 -7.96
N ILE A 45 1.09 2.41 -8.44
CA ILE A 45 -0.11 2.61 -7.62
C ILE A 45 -0.25 1.44 -6.65
N GLU A 46 -0.12 1.70 -5.35
CA GLU A 46 -0.23 0.70 -4.30
C GLU A 46 -0.74 1.32 -3.00
N HIS A 47 -1.93 0.93 -2.56
CA HIS A 47 -2.45 1.36 -1.26
C HIS A 47 -1.81 0.56 -0.12
N PRO A 48 -1.35 1.21 0.97
CA PRO A 48 -1.55 2.62 1.36
C PRO A 48 -0.36 3.56 1.06
N PHE A 49 0.55 3.20 0.16
CA PHE A 49 1.81 3.95 -0.04
C PHE A 49 1.74 5.00 -1.15
N VAL A 50 1.04 4.71 -2.23
CA VAL A 50 0.83 5.60 -3.38
C VAL A 50 -0.63 5.50 -3.82
N PHE A 51 -1.31 6.64 -3.83
CA PHE A 51 -2.65 6.86 -4.31
C PHE A 51 -2.60 7.75 -5.54
N THR A 52 -3.61 7.62 -6.40
CA THR A 52 -3.80 8.53 -7.53
C THR A 52 -5.18 9.16 -7.47
N ARG A 53 -5.29 10.35 -8.04
CA ARG A 53 -6.55 11.05 -8.31
C ARG A 53 -6.44 11.78 -9.64
N THR A 54 -7.58 12.08 -10.24
CA THR A 54 -7.62 12.90 -11.46
C THR A 54 -7.19 14.33 -11.12
N VAL A 55 -6.58 14.99 -12.10
CA VAL A 55 -6.32 16.44 -12.05
C VAL A 55 -7.64 17.23 -12.06
N ASP A 56 -7.56 18.51 -11.69
CA ASP A 56 -8.69 19.43 -11.82
C ASP A 56 -8.95 19.83 -13.29
N ASP A 57 -9.96 20.67 -13.51
CA ASP A 57 -10.34 21.16 -14.84
C ASP A 57 -9.23 22.00 -15.52
N GLU A 58 -8.26 22.49 -14.74
CA GLU A 58 -7.10 23.26 -15.18
C GLU A 58 -5.87 22.36 -15.42
N GLY A 59 -5.97 21.05 -15.14
CA GLY A 59 -4.88 20.10 -15.28
C GLY A 59 -3.82 20.18 -14.17
N LEU A 60 -4.16 20.80 -13.04
CA LEU A 60 -3.32 21.02 -11.88
C LEU A 60 -3.67 20.06 -10.73
N CYS A 61 -2.76 19.99 -9.77
CA CYS A 61 -2.87 19.16 -8.58
C CYS A 61 -2.88 20.04 -7.33
N PRO A 62 -4.05 20.36 -6.73
CA PRO A 62 -4.10 21.18 -5.51
C PRO A 62 -3.51 20.50 -4.27
N ALA A 63 -3.17 19.21 -4.37
CA ALA A 63 -2.62 18.36 -3.32
C ALA A 63 -1.90 17.15 -3.95
N GLY A 64 -0.73 16.80 -3.41
CA GLY A 64 0.15 15.82 -4.03
C GLY A 64 0.82 16.34 -5.29
N GLN A 65 1.56 15.45 -5.94
CA GLN A 65 2.45 15.77 -7.04
C GLN A 65 1.83 15.38 -8.38
N LEU A 66 2.05 16.21 -9.41
CA LEU A 66 1.69 15.86 -10.78
C LEU A 66 2.49 14.64 -11.23
N CYS A 67 1.80 13.63 -11.74
CA CYS A 67 2.39 12.43 -12.30
C CYS A 67 1.76 12.07 -13.63
N LEU A 68 2.56 11.46 -14.50
CA LEU A 68 2.09 10.97 -15.79
C LEU A 68 1.57 9.54 -15.69
N ASP A 69 0.43 9.29 -16.33
CA ASP A 69 -0.08 7.95 -16.58
C ASP A 69 -0.01 7.68 -18.09
N PRO A 70 1.10 7.09 -18.59
CA PRO A 70 1.28 6.86 -20.01
C PRO A 70 0.30 5.82 -20.59
N LEU A 71 -0.32 4.98 -19.75
CA LEU A 71 -1.22 3.88 -20.14
C LEU A 71 -0.62 2.90 -21.17
N THR A 72 0.68 2.99 -21.41
CA THR A 72 1.43 2.21 -22.40
C THR A 72 2.80 1.85 -21.86
N ASN A 73 3.38 0.79 -22.44
CA ASN A 73 4.75 0.35 -22.18
C ASN A 73 5.74 0.83 -23.25
N ASP A 74 5.28 1.70 -24.17
CA ASP A 74 6.13 2.24 -25.22
C ASP A 74 6.98 3.41 -24.67
N SER A 75 8.28 3.18 -24.56
CA SER A 75 9.23 4.19 -24.08
C SER A 75 9.28 5.43 -24.97
N ALA A 76 9.04 5.29 -26.28
CA ALA A 76 9.09 6.42 -27.21
C ALA A 76 7.93 7.40 -26.99
N MET A 77 6.74 6.90 -26.67
CA MET A 77 5.61 7.75 -26.29
C MET A 77 5.93 8.49 -24.98
N LEU A 78 6.55 7.78 -24.04
CA LEU A 78 6.86 8.31 -22.72
C LEU A 78 7.92 9.42 -22.79
N ASP A 79 8.94 9.27 -23.64
CA ASP A 79 9.90 10.34 -23.93
C ASP A 79 9.20 11.56 -24.54
N ALA A 80 8.29 11.37 -25.50
CA ALA A 80 7.52 12.47 -26.09
C ALA A 80 6.63 13.19 -25.05
N LEU A 81 6.07 12.46 -24.08
CA LEU A 81 5.32 13.06 -22.97
C LEU A 81 6.22 13.93 -22.09
N PHE A 82 7.43 13.47 -21.76
CA PHE A 82 8.38 14.28 -20.99
C PHE A 82 8.86 15.52 -21.74
N GLU A 83 9.13 15.41 -23.05
CA GLU A 83 9.44 16.57 -23.87
C GLU A 83 8.30 17.59 -23.87
N SER A 84 7.04 17.13 -23.91
CA SER A 84 5.88 18.02 -23.85
C SER A 84 5.67 18.71 -22.50
N LEU A 85 6.00 18.03 -21.39
CA LEU A 85 6.01 18.64 -20.04
C LEU A 85 7.03 19.78 -19.94
N GLN A 86 8.23 19.57 -20.49
CA GLN A 86 9.31 20.57 -20.44
C GLN A 86 9.10 21.71 -21.43
N GLY A 87 8.31 21.50 -22.49
CA GLY A 87 8.13 22.42 -23.61
C GLY A 87 7.40 23.74 -23.31
N GLY A 88 6.91 23.97 -22.08
CA GLY A 88 6.30 25.24 -21.62
C GLY A 88 4.95 25.60 -22.24
N ASN A 89 4.63 25.08 -23.43
CA ASN A 89 3.30 25.13 -24.02
C ASN A 89 2.55 23.89 -23.55
N ASP A 90 1.58 24.06 -22.66
CA ASP A 90 0.77 22.97 -22.09
C ASP A 90 -0.08 22.26 -23.14
N THR A 91 0.58 21.43 -23.94
CA THR A 91 0.04 20.68 -25.08
C THR A 91 -0.29 19.24 -24.67
N MET A 92 0.00 18.87 -23.42
CA MET A 92 -0.23 17.53 -22.94
C MET A 92 -1.72 17.29 -22.67
N PRO A 93 -2.30 16.23 -23.25
CA PRO A 93 -3.68 15.84 -22.95
C PRO A 93 -3.89 15.55 -21.46
N ILE A 94 -4.92 16.14 -20.87
CA ILE A 94 -5.34 15.95 -19.46
C ILE A 94 -5.49 14.47 -19.09
N LYS A 95 -5.87 13.61 -20.05
CA LYS A 95 -6.00 12.15 -19.85
C LYS A 95 -4.73 11.45 -19.36
N PHE A 96 -3.55 12.02 -19.61
CA PHE A 96 -2.27 11.45 -19.18
C PHE A 96 -1.74 12.09 -17.90
N LYS A 97 -2.44 13.10 -17.37
CA LYS A 97 -2.09 13.77 -16.12
C LYS A 97 -2.90 13.19 -14.97
N GLN A 98 -2.22 12.82 -13.90
CA GLN A 98 -2.82 12.43 -12.64
C GLN A 98 -2.11 13.13 -11.49
N CYS A 99 -2.74 13.16 -10.32
CA CYS A 99 -2.08 13.60 -9.10
C CYS A 99 -1.78 12.37 -8.25
N CYS A 100 -0.50 12.15 -7.98
CA CYS A 100 0.00 11.10 -7.13
C CYS A 100 0.25 11.66 -5.72
N TYR A 101 -0.18 10.92 -4.70
CA TYR A 101 0.02 11.32 -3.30
C TYR A 101 0.15 10.09 -2.40
N GLY A 102 0.66 10.28 -1.19
CA GLY A 102 0.85 9.22 -0.21
C GLY A 102 2.27 9.15 0.31
N TYR A 103 2.52 8.23 1.23
CA TYR A 103 3.76 8.14 2.00
C TYR A 103 5.02 8.12 1.12
N CYS A 104 5.00 7.37 0.01
CA CYS A 104 6.14 7.28 -0.89
C CYS A 104 6.39 8.58 -1.68
N ILE A 105 5.33 9.34 -1.99
CA ILE A 105 5.44 10.63 -2.70
C ILE A 105 5.98 11.70 -1.76
N ASP A 106 5.45 11.78 -0.53
CA ASP A 106 5.94 12.71 0.49
C ASP A 106 7.42 12.46 0.82
N LEU A 107 7.85 11.19 0.86
CA LEU A 107 9.25 10.81 1.03
C LEU A 107 10.13 11.29 -0.13
N LEU A 108 9.65 11.17 -1.37
CA LEU A 108 10.37 11.64 -2.55
C LEU A 108 10.52 13.17 -2.55
N GLU A 109 9.46 13.90 -2.22
CA GLU A 109 9.50 15.36 -2.09
C GLU A 109 10.54 15.79 -1.06
N LYS A 110 10.52 15.17 0.14
CA LYS A 110 11.50 15.46 1.18
C LYS A 110 12.93 15.14 0.74
N LEU A 111 13.13 14.03 0.02
CA LEU A 111 14.43 13.66 -0.52
C LEU A 111 14.92 14.66 -1.58
N ALA A 112 14.02 15.12 -2.45
CA ALA A 112 14.32 16.11 -3.49
C ALA A 112 14.70 17.47 -2.91
N GLU A 113 14.06 17.89 -1.82
CA GLU A 113 14.44 19.07 -1.05
C GLU A 113 15.82 18.92 -0.42
N ASP A 114 16.07 17.81 0.28
CA ASP A 114 17.30 17.60 1.06
C ASP A 114 18.53 17.42 0.17
N MET A 115 18.35 16.78 -1.00
CA MET A 115 19.41 16.56 -2.00
C MET A 115 19.44 17.61 -3.11
N ASN A 116 18.47 18.53 -3.13
CA ASN A 116 18.35 19.63 -4.07
C ASN A 116 18.36 19.17 -5.56
N PHE A 117 17.45 18.25 -5.90
CA PHE A 117 17.16 17.82 -7.28
C PHE A 117 15.70 18.10 -7.66
N ASP A 118 15.43 18.18 -8.96
CA ASP A 118 14.09 18.26 -9.54
C ASP A 118 13.71 16.90 -10.13
N PHE A 119 12.41 16.62 -10.21
CA PHE A 119 11.96 15.34 -10.74
C PHE A 119 10.63 15.43 -11.47
N ASP A 120 10.49 14.58 -12.48
CA ASP A 120 9.21 14.29 -13.11
C ASP A 120 8.78 12.87 -12.72
N LEU A 121 7.52 12.75 -12.28
CA LEU A 121 6.96 11.50 -11.80
C LEU A 121 6.07 10.85 -12.87
N TYR A 122 6.17 9.54 -13.03
CA TYR A 122 5.25 8.79 -13.88
C TYR A 122 4.91 7.42 -13.29
N ILE A 123 3.76 6.90 -13.67
CA ILE A 123 3.25 5.59 -13.26
C ILE A 123 3.71 4.55 -14.28
N VAL A 124 4.25 3.43 -13.80
CA VAL A 124 4.66 2.33 -14.66
C VAL A 124 3.50 1.83 -15.52
N GLY A 125 3.71 1.73 -16.84
CA GLY A 125 2.65 1.46 -17.81
C GLY A 125 1.99 0.08 -17.66
N ASP A 126 2.72 -0.93 -17.16
CA ASP A 126 2.20 -2.29 -17.03
C ASP A 126 1.58 -2.59 -15.66
N GLY A 127 1.63 -1.62 -14.75
CA GLY A 127 1.12 -1.73 -13.37
C GLY A 127 1.80 -2.83 -12.55
N LYS A 128 3.05 -3.22 -12.87
CA LYS A 128 3.77 -4.28 -12.18
C LYS A 128 5.14 -3.80 -11.71
N TYR A 129 5.59 -4.33 -10.58
CA TYR A 129 6.95 -4.04 -10.14
C TYR A 129 8.04 -4.62 -11.05
N GLY A 130 7.69 -5.64 -11.83
CA GLY A 130 8.62 -6.32 -12.70
C GLY A 130 9.05 -7.70 -12.22
N GLY A 131 9.22 -8.56 -13.22
CA GLY A 131 9.72 -9.92 -13.09
C GLY A 131 10.44 -10.34 -14.38
N LEU A 132 11.31 -11.32 -14.24
CA LEU A 132 12.04 -11.87 -15.37
C LEU A 132 11.10 -12.75 -16.21
N LYS A 133 10.83 -12.32 -17.44
CA LYS A 133 10.03 -13.05 -18.43
C LYS A 133 10.84 -13.22 -19.70
N ASN A 134 11.03 -14.46 -20.15
CA ASN A 134 11.78 -14.78 -21.37
C ASN A 134 13.19 -14.14 -21.41
N GLY A 135 13.86 -14.04 -20.25
CA GLY A 135 15.18 -13.42 -20.15
C GLY A 135 15.20 -11.88 -20.10
N GLN A 136 14.04 -11.23 -20.19
CA GLN A 136 13.91 -9.78 -20.10
C GLN A 136 13.14 -9.36 -18.85
N TRP A 137 13.59 -8.30 -18.20
CA TRP A 137 12.87 -7.69 -17.08
C TRP A 137 11.74 -6.82 -17.61
N THR A 138 10.59 -6.91 -16.94
CA THR A 138 9.37 -6.17 -17.27
C THR A 138 9.03 -5.18 -16.16
N GLY A 139 8.02 -4.34 -16.36
CA GLY A 139 7.51 -3.36 -15.40
C GLY A 139 8.57 -2.44 -14.86
N LEU A 140 8.44 -2.07 -13.59
CA LEU A 140 9.27 -1.04 -12.96
C LEU A 140 10.78 -1.37 -13.02
N VAL A 141 11.17 -2.63 -12.83
CA VAL A 141 12.58 -3.05 -13.01
C VAL A 141 13.01 -2.94 -14.48
N GLY A 142 12.13 -3.27 -15.42
CA GLY A 142 12.40 -3.12 -16.85
C GLY A 142 12.67 -1.66 -17.24
N ASP A 143 11.84 -0.74 -16.74
CA ASP A 143 11.97 0.70 -16.99
C ASP A 143 13.30 1.29 -16.47
N LEU A 144 13.74 0.84 -15.29
CA LEU A 144 15.03 1.22 -14.72
C LEU A 144 16.20 0.70 -15.57
N LEU A 145 16.14 -0.56 -16.01
CA LEU A 145 17.19 -1.16 -16.83
C LEU A 145 17.26 -0.59 -18.24
N ALA A 146 16.11 -0.17 -18.79
CA ALA A 146 16.04 0.50 -20.09
C ALA A 146 16.53 1.95 -20.05
N GLY A 147 16.73 2.54 -18.86
CA GLY A 147 17.08 3.95 -18.69
C GLY A 147 15.91 4.92 -18.91
N THR A 148 14.70 4.39 -19.01
CA THR A 148 13.46 5.17 -19.08
C THR A 148 13.25 5.95 -17.78
N ALA A 149 13.51 5.29 -16.64
CA ALA A 149 13.56 5.91 -15.32
C ALA A 149 14.97 5.95 -14.76
N HIS A 150 15.31 7.02 -14.04
CA HIS A 150 16.57 7.16 -13.31
C HIS A 150 16.45 6.64 -11.87
N MET A 151 15.24 6.69 -11.29
CA MET A 151 14.96 6.25 -9.94
C MET A 151 13.54 5.68 -9.88
N ALA A 152 13.32 4.73 -8.97
CA ALA A 152 11.99 4.24 -8.66
C ALA A 152 11.64 4.54 -7.20
N VAL A 153 10.41 5.01 -6.96
CA VAL A 153 9.89 5.24 -5.61
C VAL A 153 8.52 4.59 -5.46
N THR A 154 8.47 3.54 -4.64
CA THR A 154 7.27 2.76 -4.31
C THR A 154 7.62 1.80 -3.15
N SER A 155 6.66 1.06 -2.62
CA SER A 155 6.82 0.00 -1.60
C SER A 155 7.41 -1.28 -2.20
N PHE A 156 8.58 -1.16 -2.83
CA PHE A 156 9.21 -2.27 -3.50
C PHE A 156 10.01 -3.17 -2.55
N SER A 157 9.64 -4.45 -2.49
CA SER A 157 10.36 -5.43 -1.67
C SER A 157 11.74 -5.77 -2.23
N ILE A 158 12.76 -5.66 -1.37
CA ILE A 158 14.14 -6.07 -1.65
C ILE A 158 14.19 -7.60 -1.81
N ASN A 159 14.73 -8.07 -2.94
CA ASN A 159 14.87 -9.49 -3.23
C ASN A 159 16.20 -9.73 -3.96
N THR A 160 16.91 -10.80 -3.63
CA THR A 160 18.17 -11.22 -4.25
C THR A 160 18.18 -11.17 -5.77
N ALA A 161 17.13 -11.68 -6.44
CA ALA A 161 17.09 -11.69 -7.92
C ALA A 161 17.03 -10.28 -8.51
N ARG A 162 16.41 -9.33 -7.80
CA ARG A 162 16.29 -7.93 -8.23
C ARG A 162 17.55 -7.14 -7.86
N SER A 163 18.12 -7.39 -6.69
CA SER A 163 19.36 -6.74 -6.23
C SER A 163 20.59 -7.10 -7.07
N GLN A 164 20.50 -8.08 -7.97
CA GLN A 164 21.55 -8.40 -8.94
C GLN A 164 21.55 -7.46 -10.16
N VAL A 165 20.44 -6.77 -10.42
CA VAL A 165 20.25 -5.95 -11.63
C VAL A 165 19.99 -4.47 -11.32
N ILE A 166 19.57 -4.16 -10.10
CA ILE A 166 19.34 -2.80 -9.62
C ILE A 166 19.88 -2.64 -8.20
N ASP A 167 20.25 -1.42 -7.85
CA ASP A 167 20.67 -1.06 -6.51
C ASP A 167 19.48 -0.58 -5.67
N PHE A 168 19.45 -1.00 -4.40
CA PHE A 168 18.45 -0.60 -3.43
C PHE A 168 19.05 0.35 -2.39
N THR A 169 18.24 1.30 -1.92
CA THR A 169 18.58 2.12 -0.76
C THR A 169 18.47 1.32 0.53
N SER A 170 18.87 1.93 1.64
CA SER A 170 18.49 1.42 2.97
C SER A 170 16.96 1.29 3.05
N PRO A 171 16.42 0.18 3.59
CA PRO A 171 14.98 -0.01 3.71
C PRO A 171 14.39 1.08 4.61
N PHE A 172 13.35 1.76 4.12
CA PHE A 172 12.64 2.81 4.86
C PHE A 172 11.43 2.29 5.64
N PHE A 173 10.95 1.08 5.32
CA PHE A 173 9.79 0.45 5.96
C PHE A 173 10.07 -1.04 6.17
N SER A 174 9.74 -1.56 7.36
CA SER A 174 9.84 -2.98 7.70
C SER A 174 8.44 -3.55 7.92
N THR A 175 8.08 -4.58 7.14
CA THR A 175 6.79 -5.27 7.25
C THR A 175 7.02 -6.73 7.59
N SER A 176 6.16 -7.30 8.44
CA SER A 176 6.07 -8.74 8.67
C SER A 176 4.93 -9.34 7.86
N LEU A 177 5.10 -10.58 7.40
CA LEU A 177 4.06 -11.31 6.68
C LEU A 177 2.91 -11.66 7.64
N GLY A 178 1.70 -11.22 7.32
CA GLY A 178 0.47 -11.55 8.04
C GLY A 178 -0.51 -12.29 7.12
N ILE A 179 -1.35 -13.15 7.71
CA ILE A 179 -2.43 -13.81 6.98
C ILE A 179 -3.71 -13.02 7.22
N LEU A 180 -4.26 -12.45 6.14
CA LEU A 180 -5.56 -11.79 6.19
C LEU A 180 -6.66 -12.85 6.08
N VAL A 181 -7.46 -13.01 7.13
CA VAL A 181 -8.62 -13.91 7.14
C VAL A 181 -9.87 -13.10 7.37
N ARG A 182 -10.93 -13.38 6.59
CA ARG A 182 -12.24 -12.82 6.84
C ARG A 182 -12.78 -13.36 8.17
N THR A 183 -12.95 -12.48 9.14
CA THR A 183 -13.70 -12.79 10.34
C THR A 183 -15.15 -13.09 9.93
N LYS A 184 -15.65 -14.25 10.33
CA LYS A 184 -17.08 -14.54 10.28
C LYS A 184 -17.60 -14.30 11.68
N ASP A 185 -18.61 -13.45 11.81
CA ASP A 185 -19.31 -13.27 13.07
C ASP A 185 -20.03 -14.59 13.38
N THR A 186 -19.38 -15.44 14.18
CA THR A 186 -20.00 -16.62 14.79
C THR A 186 -20.78 -16.19 16.01
N ALA A 187 -21.65 -15.17 15.86
CA ALA A 187 -22.64 -14.88 16.88
C ALA A 187 -23.59 -16.07 16.91
N ALA A 188 -23.43 -16.92 17.92
CA ALA A 188 -24.36 -18.02 18.14
C ALA A 188 -25.76 -17.40 18.31
N PRO A 189 -26.79 -17.91 17.61
CA PRO A 189 -28.14 -17.40 17.79
C PRO A 189 -28.54 -17.54 19.26
N ILE A 190 -29.39 -16.64 19.77
CA ILE A 190 -29.82 -16.64 21.18
C ILE A 190 -30.36 -18.01 21.62
N GLY A 191 -30.95 -18.79 20.68
CA GLY A 191 -31.45 -20.15 20.92
C GLY A 191 -30.44 -21.30 20.74
N ALA A 192 -29.15 -21.02 20.48
CA ALA A 192 -28.14 -22.07 20.28
C ALA A 192 -27.97 -22.98 21.51
N PHE A 193 -28.31 -22.49 22.71
CA PHE A 193 -28.32 -23.31 23.93
C PHE A 193 -29.41 -24.40 23.91
N MET A 194 -30.45 -24.26 23.08
CA MET A 194 -31.53 -25.24 22.96
C MET A 194 -31.22 -26.35 21.95
N TRP A 195 -30.27 -26.14 21.03
CA TRP A 195 -29.90 -27.13 20.00
C TRP A 195 -29.43 -28.49 20.55
N PRO A 196 -28.72 -28.57 21.69
CA PRO A 196 -28.33 -29.86 22.26
C PRO A 196 -29.50 -30.66 22.84
N LEU A 197 -30.66 -30.04 23.11
CA LEU A 197 -31.79 -30.70 23.76
C LEU A 197 -32.80 -31.21 22.73
N HIS A 198 -32.84 -32.53 22.58
CA HIS A 198 -33.79 -33.20 21.69
C HIS A 198 -35.24 -33.00 22.16
N TRP A 199 -36.20 -32.92 21.24
CA TRP A 199 -37.64 -32.77 21.51
C TRP A 199 -38.17 -33.77 22.56
N THR A 200 -37.64 -34.99 22.57
CA THR A 200 -38.04 -36.03 23.52
C THR A 200 -37.71 -35.67 24.97
N MET A 201 -36.64 -34.92 25.22
CA MET A 201 -36.26 -34.49 26.57
C MET A 201 -37.20 -33.38 27.07
N TRP A 202 -37.63 -32.48 26.19
CA TRP A 202 -38.66 -31.48 26.53
C TRP A 202 -39.98 -32.15 26.91
N LEU A 203 -40.42 -33.14 26.14
CA LEU A 203 -41.60 -33.93 26.45
C LEU A 203 -41.42 -34.70 27.78
N GLY A 204 -40.23 -35.26 28.01
CA GLY A 204 -39.89 -35.94 29.26
C GLY A 204 -39.99 -35.02 30.48
N ILE A 205 -39.47 -33.79 30.40
CA ILE A 205 -39.60 -32.78 31.46
C ILE A 205 -41.06 -32.46 31.71
N PHE A 206 -41.85 -32.24 30.67
CA PHE A 206 -43.29 -31.96 30.80
C PHE A 206 -44.03 -33.10 31.50
N VAL A 207 -43.84 -34.34 31.04
CA VAL A 207 -44.49 -35.52 31.63
C VAL A 207 -44.06 -35.72 33.09
N ALA A 208 -42.76 -35.60 33.39
CA ALA A 208 -42.25 -35.72 34.75
C ALA A 208 -42.87 -34.68 35.69
N LEU A 209 -42.95 -33.41 35.25
CA LEU A 209 -43.60 -32.33 36.03
C LEU A 209 -45.08 -32.61 36.31
N HIS A 210 -45.82 -33.18 35.36
CA HIS A 210 -47.24 -33.51 35.56
C HIS A 210 -47.41 -34.71 36.49
N ILE A 211 -46.59 -35.75 36.35
CA ILE A 211 -46.63 -36.92 37.22
C ILE A 211 -46.30 -36.52 38.67
N THR A 212 -45.25 -35.72 38.88
CA THR A 212 -44.91 -35.25 40.23
C THR A 212 -46.01 -34.37 40.83
N ALA A 213 -46.62 -33.47 40.05
CA ALA A 213 -47.75 -32.66 40.51
C ALA A 213 -48.97 -33.51 40.91
N ILE A 214 -49.34 -34.51 40.11
CA ILE A 214 -50.43 -35.44 40.43
C ILE A 214 -50.10 -36.25 41.69
N PHE A 215 -48.87 -36.78 41.77
CA PHE A 215 -48.43 -37.56 42.92
C PHE A 215 -48.45 -36.74 44.21
N LEU A 216 -47.93 -35.51 44.19
CA LEU A 216 -48.00 -34.59 45.32
C LEU A 216 -49.44 -34.27 45.71
N THR A 217 -50.31 -34.00 44.74
CA THR A 217 -51.73 -33.73 44.99
C THR A 217 -52.44 -34.93 45.63
N LEU A 218 -52.17 -36.15 45.15
CA LEU A 218 -52.71 -37.38 45.75
C LEU A 218 -52.16 -37.65 47.15
N TYR A 219 -50.86 -37.41 47.34
CA TYR A 219 -50.21 -37.55 48.64
C TYR A 219 -50.78 -36.58 49.66
N GLU A 220 -50.96 -35.32 49.28
CA GLU A 220 -51.61 -34.31 50.11
C GLU A 220 -53.07 -34.68 50.39
N TRP A 221 -53.82 -35.16 49.40
CA TRP A 221 -55.20 -35.60 49.60
C TRP A 221 -55.33 -36.81 50.54
N LYS A 222 -54.36 -37.72 50.53
CA LYS A 222 -54.32 -38.89 51.43
C LYS A 222 -53.64 -38.61 52.76
N SER A 223 -52.96 -37.48 52.90
CA SER A 223 -52.31 -37.07 54.14
C SER A 223 -53.35 -36.49 55.11
N PRO A 224 -53.43 -36.97 56.36
CA PRO A 224 -54.42 -36.53 57.35
C PRO A 224 -54.27 -35.08 57.80
N PHE A 225 -53.28 -34.35 57.29
CA PHE A 225 -53.03 -32.93 57.54
C PHE A 225 -53.04 -32.07 56.26
N GLY A 226 -53.42 -32.62 55.10
CA GLY A 226 -53.46 -31.92 53.82
C GLY A 226 -54.84 -31.32 53.51
N MET A 227 -54.90 -29.99 53.43
CA MET A 227 -56.04 -29.14 53.06
C MET A 227 -57.28 -29.19 53.97
N THR A 228 -57.09 -28.84 55.25
CA THR A 228 -58.09 -28.01 55.96
C THR A 228 -57.52 -26.61 56.15
N PRO A 229 -58.15 -25.54 55.65
CA PRO A 229 -57.93 -24.20 56.19
C PRO A 229 -58.55 -24.18 57.59
N LYS A 230 -57.76 -24.52 58.63
CA LYS A 230 -58.14 -24.24 60.02
C LYS A 230 -57.80 -22.79 60.32
N ASP A 231 -58.84 -21.98 60.31
CA ASP A 231 -59.02 -20.68 60.98
C ASP A 231 -57.79 -19.79 61.13
N GLN A 232 -57.60 -18.89 60.16
CA GLN A 232 -57.14 -17.54 60.47
C GLN A 232 -58.35 -16.63 60.73
N LYS A 233 -59.14 -16.95 61.75
CA LYS A 233 -60.13 -16.04 62.34
C LYS A 233 -60.05 -16.11 63.86
N GLY A 234 -59.47 -15.07 64.44
CA GLY A 234 -59.73 -14.72 65.85
C GLY A 234 -58.56 -14.90 66.80
N LEU A 235 -57.54 -14.05 66.69
CA LEU A 235 -56.87 -13.52 67.89
C LEU A 235 -56.19 -12.17 67.58
N PHE A 236 -57.02 -11.24 67.08
CA PHE A 236 -56.88 -9.83 67.42
C PHE A 236 -57.94 -9.53 68.48
N HIS A 237 -57.54 -9.33 69.75
CA HIS A 237 -57.85 -8.20 70.63
C HIS A 237 -57.76 -8.58 72.14
N PHE A 238 -56.74 -8.01 72.80
CA PHE A 238 -56.61 -7.54 74.19
C PHE A 238 -57.23 -8.29 75.38
N SER A 239 -56.35 -8.68 76.31
CA SER A 239 -56.17 -7.96 77.59
C SER A 239 -54.72 -8.04 78.05
#